data_AF-A0A7L1EWM5-F1
#
_entry.id   AF-A0A7L1EWM5-F1
#
_cell.length_a   1.000
_cell.length_b   1.000
_cell.length_c   1.000
_cell.angle_alpha   90.00
_cell.angle_beta   90.00
_cell.angle_gamma   90.00
#
_symmetry.space_group_name_H-M   'P 1'
#
loop_
_entity.id
_entity.type
_entity.pdbx_description
1 polymer ?
#
loop_
_entity_poly.entity_id
_entity_poly.type
_entity_poly.pdbx_seq_one_letter_code
_entity_poly.pdbx_strand_id
1 'polypeptide(L)'
;ELMASLQSRLQALWEEQELVLLEIRECARWGEELEVMVRDLCKPNEFERYMMFIGDLEKVVNLLLCLSSRLARVQNALSRMDGSTEDEERQSLNERHKLLSRQREDAKDLKDNLDRRERVVSGILAKYLTEEQLHDYQHFVQVKTSLLIEQKDLDEQIKFFEEQLENLEQSIP
;
A
#
# COMPACT_ATOMS: atom_id res chain seq x y z
N GLU A 1 11.04 -13.70 28.89
CA GLU A 1 11.08 -14.49 27.64
C GLU A 1 10.22 -13.88 26.53
N LEU A 2 8.92 -13.59 26.77
CA LEU A 2 8.03 -13.00 25.76
C LEU A 2 8.50 -11.62 25.23
N MET A 3 8.82 -10.67 26.12
CA MET A 3 9.29 -9.33 25.69
C MET A 3 10.56 -9.40 24.84
N ALA A 4 11.54 -10.22 25.24
CA ALA A 4 12.77 -10.41 24.48
C ALA A 4 12.51 -11.02 23.09
N SER A 5 11.54 -11.94 22.98
CA SER A 5 11.12 -12.50 21.70
C SER A 5 10.46 -11.45 20.79
N LEU A 6 9.59 -10.60 21.34
CA LEU A 6 8.94 -9.51 20.59
C LEU A 6 9.97 -8.46 20.14
N GLN A 7 10.90 -8.07 21.01
CA GLN A 7 12.00 -7.17 20.66
C GLN A 7 12.89 -7.75 19.55
N SER A 8 13.23 -9.04 19.62
CA SER A 8 13.99 -9.70 18.57
C SER A 8 13.23 -9.75 17.24
N ARG A 9 11.90 -9.96 17.27
CA ARG A 9 11.07 -9.93 16.06
C ARG A 9 10.98 -8.52 15.47
N LEU A 10 10.82 -7.50 16.31
CA LEU A 10 10.76 -6.11 15.91
C LEU A 10 12.07 -5.66 15.26
N GLN A 11 13.21 -6.07 15.84
CA GLN A 11 14.52 -5.82 15.26
C GLN A 11 14.65 -6.40 13.84
N ALA A 12 14.22 -7.65 13.63
CA ALA A 12 14.24 -8.26 12.31
C ALA A 12 13.36 -7.53 11.30
N LEU A 13 12.19 -7.01 11.72
CA LEU A 13 11.31 -6.23 10.86
C LEU A 13 11.91 -4.88 10.46
N TRP A 14 12.65 -4.21 11.36
CA TRP A 14 13.37 -2.98 11.01
C TRP A 14 14.49 -3.24 10.01
N GLU A 15 15.25 -4.34 10.17
CA GLU A 15 16.27 -4.74 9.21
C GLU A 15 15.66 -5.02 7.82
N GLU A 16 14.51 -5.69 7.77
CA GLU A 16 13.76 -5.91 6.52
C GLU A 16 13.25 -4.59 5.92
N GLN A 17 12.73 -3.68 6.74
CA GLN A 17 12.30 -2.34 6.30
C GLN A 17 13.45 -1.53 5.71
N GLU A 18 14.66 -1.61 6.27
CA GLU A 18 15.84 -0.95 5.70
C GLU A 18 16.16 -1.48 4.29
N LEU A 19 16.06 -2.79 4.07
CA LEU A 19 16.27 -3.40 2.75
C LEU A 19 15.22 -2.93 1.75
N VAL A 20 13.93 -2.98 2.11
CA VAL A 20 12.84 -2.52 1.25
C VAL A 20 12.98 -1.03 0.92
N LEU A 21 13.42 -0.20 1.88
CA LEU A 21 13.70 1.22 1.63
C LEU A 21 14.85 1.45 0.66
N LEU A 22 15.85 0.56 0.59
CA LEU A 22 16.89 0.62 -0.43
C LEU A 22 16.33 0.26 -1.81
N GLU A 23 15.51 -0.78 -1.90
CA GLU A 23 14.86 -1.18 -3.15
C GLU A 23 13.91 -0.10 -3.68
N ILE A 24 13.17 0.58 -2.80
CA ILE A 24 12.33 1.73 -3.15
C ILE A 24 13.15 2.86 -3.76
N ARG A 25 14.36 3.13 -3.23
CA ARG A 25 15.24 4.18 -3.79
C ARG A 25 15.74 3.81 -5.18
N GLU A 26 16.16 2.56 -5.39
CA GLU A 26 16.56 2.10 -6.72
C GLU A 26 15.38 2.12 -7.70
N CYS A 27 14.20 1.71 -7.25
CA CYS A 27 12.97 1.79 -8.04
C CYS A 27 12.62 3.25 -8.38
N ALA A 28 12.83 4.20 -7.45
CA ALA A 28 12.60 5.61 -7.70
C ALA A 28 13.55 6.15 -8.77
N ARG A 29 14.86 5.82 -8.68
CA ARG A 29 15.85 6.18 -9.70
C ARG A 29 15.49 5.63 -11.08
N TRP A 30 15.06 4.37 -11.14
CA TRP A 30 14.58 3.76 -12.39
C TRP A 30 13.35 4.49 -12.94
N GLY A 31 12.43 4.90 -12.07
CA GLY A 31 11.28 5.72 -12.43
C GLY A 31 11.66 7.08 -13.02
N GLU A 32 12.68 7.74 -12.48
CA GLU A 32 13.20 9.01 -13.01
C GLU A 32 13.79 8.86 -14.42
N GLU A 33 14.53 7.77 -14.66
CA GLU A 33 15.09 7.46 -15.99
C GLU A 33 13.98 7.20 -17.02
N LEU A 34 12.94 6.46 -16.64
CA LEU A 34 11.75 6.25 -17.48
C LEU A 34 11.00 7.57 -17.72
N GLU A 35 10.86 8.42 -16.70
CA GLU A 35 10.20 9.73 -16.85
C GLU A 35 10.91 10.59 -17.89
N VAL A 36 12.25 10.68 -17.82
CA VAL A 36 13.05 11.42 -18.80
C VAL A 36 12.83 10.86 -20.22
N MET A 37 12.90 9.53 -20.37
CA MET A 37 12.69 8.87 -21.66
C MET A 37 11.30 9.15 -22.24
N VAL A 38 10.25 9.02 -21.43
CA VAL A 38 8.86 9.27 -21.87
C VAL A 38 8.67 10.74 -22.24
N ARG A 39 9.26 11.67 -21.48
CA ARG A 39 9.21 13.10 -21.77
C ARG A 39 9.85 13.45 -23.11
N ASP A 40 10.96 12.81 -23.45
CA ASP A 40 11.71 13.11 -24.67
C ASP A 40 11.07 12.50 -25.93
N LEU A 41 10.37 11.37 -25.79
CA LEU A 41 9.78 10.63 -26.91
C LEU A 41 8.30 10.94 -27.16
N CYS A 42 7.51 11.20 -26.12
CA CYS A 42 6.07 11.37 -26.22
C CYS A 42 5.64 12.83 -26.36
N LYS A 43 4.39 13.03 -26.80
CA LYS A 43 3.80 14.38 -26.84
C LYS A 43 3.53 14.90 -25.42
N PRO A 44 3.48 16.22 -25.19
CA PRO A 44 3.24 16.79 -23.86
C PRO A 44 1.99 16.24 -23.16
N ASN A 45 0.87 16.12 -23.89
CA ASN A 45 -0.39 15.59 -23.37
C ASN A 45 -0.36 14.07 -23.07
N GLU A 46 0.56 13.33 -23.68
CA GLU A 46 0.79 11.91 -23.42
C GLU A 46 1.69 11.71 -22.20
N PHE A 47 2.73 12.54 -22.08
CA PHE A 47 3.58 12.61 -20.89
C PHE A 47 2.78 13.00 -19.64
N GLU A 48 1.88 13.98 -19.74
CA GLU A 48 0.97 14.35 -18.63
C GLU A 48 0.12 13.16 -18.17
N ARG A 49 -0.38 12.33 -19.09
CA ARG A 49 -1.14 11.11 -18.75
C ARG A 49 -0.29 10.08 -18.03
N TYR A 50 0.96 9.89 -18.47
CA TYR A 50 1.93 9.04 -17.79
C TYR A 50 2.17 9.55 -16.35
N MET A 51 2.45 10.84 -16.18
CA MET A 51 2.69 11.43 -14.85
C MET A 51 1.48 11.31 -13.92
N MET A 52 0.28 11.56 -14.43
CA MET A 52 -0.96 11.35 -13.66
C MET A 52 -1.13 9.88 -13.26
N PHE A 53 -0.82 8.94 -14.16
CA PHE A 53 -0.88 7.52 -13.85
C PHE A 53 0.10 7.14 -12.73
N ILE A 54 1.38 7.46 -12.89
CA ILE A 54 2.42 7.13 -11.90
C ILE A 54 2.16 7.79 -10.54
N GLY A 55 1.72 9.06 -10.55
CA GLY A 55 1.44 9.81 -9.32
C GLY A 55 0.19 9.34 -8.56
N ASP A 56 -0.79 8.75 -9.24
CA ASP A 56 -1.98 8.20 -8.58
C ASP A 56 -1.81 6.74 -8.17
N LEU A 57 -0.87 6.01 -8.78
CA LEU A 57 -0.58 4.61 -8.44
C LEU A 57 -0.35 4.45 -6.94
N GLU A 58 0.58 5.23 -6.40
CA GLU A 58 0.91 5.21 -4.97
C GLU A 58 -0.28 5.58 -4.09
N LYS A 59 -1.03 6.63 -4.45
CA LYS A 59 -2.18 7.11 -3.67
C LYS A 59 -3.28 6.06 -3.58
N VAL A 60 -3.61 5.43 -4.71
CA VAL A 60 -4.68 4.42 -4.79
C VAL A 60 -4.26 3.15 -4.05
N VAL A 61 -3.03 2.66 -4.25
CA VAL A 61 -2.50 1.49 -3.53
C VAL A 61 -2.51 1.75 -2.02
N ASN A 62 -1.99 2.89 -1.56
CA ASN A 62 -1.97 3.25 -0.14
C ASN A 62 -3.38 3.36 0.46
N LEU A 63 -4.33 3.94 -0.28
CA LEU A 63 -5.72 4.02 0.17
C LEU A 63 -6.34 2.63 0.36
N LEU A 64 -6.15 1.74 -0.62
CA LEU A 64 -6.66 0.36 -0.57
C LEU A 64 -6.10 -0.42 0.63
N LEU A 65 -4.80 -0.32 0.87
CA LEU A 65 -4.13 -1.02 1.97
C LEU A 65 -4.61 -0.47 3.32
N CYS A 66 -4.62 0.85 3.48
CA CYS A 66 -5.12 1.49 4.71
C CYS A 66 -6.57 1.12 5.03
N LEU A 67 -7.44 1.08 4.02
CA LEU A 67 -8.84 0.66 4.21
C LEU A 67 -8.95 -0.83 4.55
N SER A 68 -8.14 -1.68 3.92
CA SER A 68 -8.10 -3.13 4.20
C SER A 68 -7.70 -3.39 5.64
N SER A 69 -6.62 -2.76 6.10
CA SER A 69 -6.13 -2.88 7.48
C SER A 69 -7.17 -2.39 8.50
N ARG A 70 -7.76 -1.21 8.28
CA ARG A 70 -8.80 -0.67 9.15
C ARG A 70 -10.03 -1.56 9.21
N LEU A 71 -10.45 -2.13 8.08
CA LEU A 71 -11.59 -3.03 8.02
C LEU A 71 -11.30 -4.34 8.77
N ALA A 72 -10.12 -4.93 8.57
CA ALA A 72 -9.69 -6.14 9.27
C ALA A 72 -9.68 -5.94 10.80
N ARG A 73 -9.18 -4.79 11.28
CA ARG A 73 -9.22 -4.45 12.72
C ARG A 73 -10.64 -4.37 13.26
N VAL A 74 -11.57 -3.77 12.53
CA VAL A 74 -12.99 -3.69 12.95
C VAL A 74 -13.65 -5.07 12.90
N GLN A 75 -13.35 -5.90 11.91
CA GLN A 75 -13.86 -7.28 11.84
C GLN A 75 -13.34 -8.13 13.00
N ASN A 76 -12.07 -7.98 13.37
CA ASN A 76 -11.49 -8.63 14.54
C ASN A 76 -12.09 -8.14 15.86
N ALA A 77 -12.45 -6.86 15.96
CA ALA A 77 -13.16 -6.35 17.14
C ALA A 77 -14.57 -6.95 17.23
N LEU A 78 -15.31 -6.95 16.12
CA LEU A 78 -16.67 -7.53 16.04
C LEU A 78 -16.69 -9.02 16.38
N SER A 79 -15.68 -9.80 15.96
CA SER A 79 -15.62 -11.25 16.24
C SER A 79 -15.31 -11.58 17.70
N ARG A 80 -14.76 -10.63 18.46
CA ARG A 80 -14.46 -10.76 19.90
C ARG A 80 -15.60 -10.29 20.80
N MET A 81 -16.65 -9.70 20.23
CA MET A 81 -17.81 -9.26 20.99
C MET A 81 -18.56 -10.45 21.58
N ASP A 82 -18.96 -10.34 22.84
CA ASP A 82 -19.71 -11.37 23.55
C ASP A 82 -21.07 -10.84 24.04
N GLY A 83 -21.80 -11.64 24.81
CA GLY A 83 -23.10 -11.25 25.36
C GLY A 83 -23.05 -10.17 26.45
N SER A 84 -21.85 -9.78 26.90
CA SER A 84 -21.65 -8.74 27.92
C SER A 84 -21.34 -7.37 27.32
N THR A 85 -21.01 -7.30 26.01
CA THR A 85 -20.72 -6.02 25.35
C THR A 85 -21.97 -5.16 25.24
N GLU A 86 -21.85 -3.88 25.59
CA GLU A 86 -22.93 -2.91 25.56
C GLU A 86 -23.51 -2.77 24.14
N ASP A 87 -24.84 -2.63 24.04
CA ASP A 87 -25.52 -2.54 22.75
C ASP A 87 -25.11 -1.31 21.94
N GLU A 88 -24.76 -0.21 22.62
CA GLU A 88 -24.25 1.00 21.97
C GLU A 88 -22.88 0.79 21.32
N GLU A 89 -21.96 0.09 22.00
CA GLU A 89 -20.64 -0.25 21.45
C GLU A 89 -20.78 -1.20 20.25
N ARG A 90 -21.67 -2.19 20.36
CA ARG A 90 -21.99 -3.12 19.26
C ARG A 90 -22.54 -2.39 18.05
N GLN A 91 -23.45 -1.45 18.26
CA GLN A 91 -24.03 -0.67 17.19
C GLN A 91 -22.97 0.21 16.51
N SER A 92 -22.16 0.90 17.30
CA SER A 92 -21.07 1.77 16.81
C SER A 92 -20.07 1.02 15.93
N LEU A 93 -19.60 -0.16 16.37
CA LEU A 93 -18.70 -1.00 15.57
C LEU A 93 -19.34 -1.49 14.26
N ASN A 94 -20.62 -1.86 14.30
CA ASN A 94 -21.35 -2.26 13.10
C ASN A 94 -21.51 -1.12 12.08
N GLU A 95 -21.79 0.09 12.55
CA GLU A 95 -21.86 1.28 11.68
C GLU A 95 -20.50 1.59 11.05
N ARG A 96 -19.43 1.51 11.84
CA ARG A 96 -18.05 1.67 11.36
C ARG A 96 -17.68 0.61 10.33
N HIS A 97 -18.05 -0.65 10.55
CA HIS A 97 -17.84 -1.73 9.57
C HIS A 97 -18.56 -1.47 8.25
N LYS A 98 -19.83 -1.04 8.31
CA LYS A 98 -20.62 -0.70 7.12
C LYS A 98 -19.97 0.46 6.34
N LEU A 99 -19.53 1.51 7.03
CA LEU A 99 -18.87 2.65 6.40
C LEU A 99 -17.55 2.25 5.73
N LEU A 100 -16.67 1.53 6.43
CA LEU A 100 -15.38 1.09 5.89
C LEU A 100 -15.56 0.12 4.72
N SER A 101 -16.55 -0.76 4.78
CA SER A 101 -16.88 -1.67 3.68
C SER A 101 -17.27 -0.90 2.41
N ARG A 102 -18.07 0.16 2.54
CA ARG A 102 -18.43 1.03 1.40
C ARG A 102 -17.21 1.76 0.84
N GLN A 103 -16.41 2.40 1.70
CA GLN A 103 -15.19 3.08 1.29
C GLN A 103 -14.20 2.13 0.60
N ARG A 104 -14.13 0.86 1.05
CA ARG A 104 -13.28 -0.15 0.43
C ARG A 104 -13.74 -0.50 -0.98
N GLU A 105 -15.04 -0.49 -1.23
CA GLU A 105 -15.61 -0.70 -2.56
C GLU A 105 -15.34 0.50 -3.47
N ASP A 106 -15.57 1.73 -2.98
CA ASP A 106 -15.23 2.96 -3.71
C ASP A 106 -13.74 2.99 -4.10
N ALA A 107 -12.85 2.52 -3.21
CA ALA A 107 -11.42 2.40 -3.49
C ALA A 107 -11.10 1.32 -4.55
N LYS A 108 -11.88 0.23 -4.64
CA LYS A 108 -11.72 -0.74 -5.74
C LYS A 108 -12.11 -0.12 -7.07
N ASP A 109 -13.17 0.68 -7.12
CA ASP A 109 -13.51 1.42 -8.34
C ASP A 109 -12.38 2.36 -8.77
N LEU A 110 -11.70 3.01 -7.82
CA LEU A 110 -10.50 3.80 -8.12
C LEU A 110 -9.36 2.93 -8.69
N LYS A 111 -9.17 1.71 -8.18
CA LYS A 111 -8.18 0.75 -8.70
C LYS A 111 -8.51 0.31 -10.13
N ASP A 112 -9.77 -0.02 -10.40
CA ASP A 112 -10.21 -0.45 -11.72
C ASP A 112 -10.04 0.68 -12.75
N ASN A 113 -10.34 1.91 -12.36
CA ASN A 113 -10.08 3.09 -13.19
C ASN A 113 -8.57 3.28 -13.42
N LEU A 114 -7.75 3.13 -12.37
CA LEU A 114 -6.30 3.20 -12.48
C LEU A 114 -5.75 2.14 -13.44
N ASP A 115 -6.24 0.91 -13.39
CA ASP A 115 -5.82 -0.19 -14.28
C ASP A 115 -6.24 0.05 -15.73
N ARG A 116 -7.40 0.69 -15.95
CA ARG A 116 -7.78 1.13 -17.31
C ARG A 116 -6.85 2.22 -17.82
N ARG A 117 -6.44 3.16 -16.96
CA ARG A 117 -5.48 4.21 -17.34
C ARG A 117 -4.09 3.64 -17.60
N GLU A 118 -3.64 2.65 -16.81
CA GLU A 118 -2.39 1.92 -17.03
C GLU A 118 -2.34 1.35 -18.46
N ARG A 119 -3.38 0.61 -18.88
CA ARG A 119 -3.46 0.06 -20.24
C ARG A 119 -3.44 1.13 -21.32
N VAL A 120 -4.11 2.26 -21.08
CA VAL A 120 -4.09 3.40 -22.01
C VAL A 120 -2.68 4.00 -22.11
N VAL A 121 -1.99 4.19 -20.99
CA VAL A 121 -0.60 4.69 -20.97
C VAL A 121 0.33 3.70 -21.65
N SER A 122 0.25 2.40 -21.33
CA SER A 122 1.05 1.36 -21.98
C SER A 122 0.81 1.33 -23.50
N GLY A 123 -0.44 1.44 -23.96
CA GLY A 123 -0.77 1.52 -25.39
C GLY A 123 -0.31 2.83 -26.08
N ILE A 124 -0.13 3.92 -25.33
CA ILE A 124 0.50 5.14 -25.84
C ILE A 124 2.01 4.90 -25.98
N LEU A 125 2.66 4.39 -24.94
CA LEU A 125 4.11 4.16 -24.92
C LEU A 125 4.56 3.16 -25.99
N ALA A 126 3.76 2.13 -26.26
CA ALA A 126 4.02 1.14 -27.31
C ALA A 126 4.18 1.73 -28.73
N LYS A 127 3.77 2.99 -28.96
CA LYS A 127 3.96 3.68 -30.25
C LYS A 127 5.35 4.30 -30.40
N TYR A 128 6.06 4.49 -29.28
CA TYR A 128 7.31 5.23 -29.22
C TYR A 128 8.48 4.36 -28.73
N LEU A 129 8.20 3.39 -27.85
CA LEU A 129 9.20 2.53 -27.22
C LEU A 129 9.43 1.23 -28.00
N THR A 130 10.63 0.66 -27.85
CA THR A 130 10.91 -0.71 -28.28
C THR A 130 10.19 -1.73 -27.38
N GLU A 131 10.11 -2.99 -27.81
CA GLU A 131 9.52 -4.06 -27.00
C GLU A 131 10.24 -4.22 -25.64
N GLU A 132 11.57 -4.13 -25.63
CA GLU A 132 12.39 -4.19 -24.42
C GLU A 132 12.09 -3.03 -23.48
N GLN A 133 12.08 -1.79 -23.99
CA GLN A 133 11.75 -0.60 -23.18
C GLN A 133 10.33 -0.63 -22.64
N LEU A 134 9.38 -1.16 -23.41
CA LEU A 134 8.00 -1.31 -22.97
C LEU A 134 7.87 -2.37 -21.87
N HIS A 135 8.59 -3.49 -22.00
CA HIS A 135 8.68 -4.51 -20.97
C HIS A 135 9.29 -3.94 -19.68
N ASP A 136 10.36 -3.16 -19.79
CA ASP A 136 10.98 -2.49 -18.65
C ASP A 136 10.01 -1.54 -17.94
N TYR A 137 9.26 -0.72 -18.69
CA TYR A 137 8.20 0.11 -18.11
C TYR A 137 7.15 -0.72 -17.35
N GLN A 138 6.68 -1.82 -17.93
CA GLN A 138 5.68 -2.69 -17.29
C GLN A 138 6.23 -3.34 -16.02
N HIS A 139 7.47 -3.82 -16.06
CA HIS A 139 8.16 -4.39 -14.92
C HIS A 139 8.35 -3.32 -13.82
N PHE A 140 8.65 -2.07 -14.17
CA PHE A 140 8.76 -0.96 -13.23
C PHE A 140 7.45 -0.72 -12.47
N VAL A 141 6.32 -0.66 -13.18
CA VAL A 141 5.01 -0.45 -12.56
C VAL A 141 4.68 -1.61 -11.60
N GLN A 142 5.02 -2.84 -11.96
CA GLN A 142 4.83 -4.02 -11.11
C GLN A 142 5.70 -3.96 -9.86
N VAL A 143 7.01 -3.75 -10.00
CA VAL A 143 7.96 -3.64 -8.89
C VAL A 143 7.55 -2.51 -7.94
N LYS A 144 7.24 -1.32 -8.48
CA LYS A 144 6.77 -0.18 -7.68
C LYS A 144 5.51 -0.54 -6.87
N THR A 145 4.56 -1.24 -7.47
CA THR A 145 3.34 -1.66 -6.77
C THR A 145 3.63 -2.68 -5.66
N SER A 146 4.48 -3.67 -5.93
CA SER A 146 4.88 -4.68 -4.94
C SER A 146 5.60 -4.06 -3.75
N LEU A 147 6.56 -3.16 -3.99
CA LEU A 147 7.30 -2.46 -2.93
C LEU A 147 6.39 -1.59 -2.05
N LEU A 148 5.38 -0.93 -2.64
CA LEU A 148 4.39 -0.17 -1.86
C LEU A 148 3.57 -1.06 -0.93
N ILE A 149 3.20 -2.27 -1.38
CA ILE A 149 2.46 -3.24 -0.56
C ILE A 149 3.36 -3.75 0.56
N GLU A 150 4.57 -4.18 0.22
CA GLU A 150 5.53 -4.73 1.17
C GLU A 150 5.94 -3.73 2.26
N GLN A 151 6.25 -2.49 1.86
CA GLN A 151 6.53 -1.40 2.81
C GLN A 151 5.36 -1.19 3.76
N LYS A 152 4.13 -1.18 3.24
CA LYS A 152 2.94 -0.95 4.05
C LYS A 152 2.67 -2.09 5.03
N ASP A 153 2.86 -3.32 4.59
CA ASP A 153 2.71 -4.52 5.42
C ASP A 153 3.77 -4.56 6.54
N LEU A 154 5.00 -4.14 6.25
CA LEU A 154 6.06 -3.99 7.26
C LEU A 154 5.72 -2.90 8.27
N ASP A 155 5.28 -1.73 7.83
CA ASP A 155 4.88 -0.62 8.71
C ASP A 155 3.76 -1.05 9.68
N GLU A 156 2.79 -1.81 9.19
CA GLU A 156 1.69 -2.32 10.01
C GLU A 156 2.12 -3.39 11.01
N GLN A 157 3.04 -4.28 10.62
CA GLN A 157 3.62 -5.26 11.52
C GLN A 157 4.47 -4.62 12.61
N ILE A 158 5.38 -3.71 12.25
CA ILE A 158 6.22 -2.96 13.18
C ILE A 158 5.34 -2.27 14.21
N LYS A 159 4.35 -1.49 13.76
CA LYS A 159 3.42 -0.79 14.63
C LYS A 159 2.67 -1.74 15.56
N PHE A 160 2.21 -2.89 15.07
CA PHE A 160 1.55 -3.88 15.90
C PHE A 160 2.46 -4.40 17.02
N PHE A 161 3.72 -4.72 16.71
CA PHE A 161 4.68 -5.21 17.70
C PHE A 161 5.10 -4.12 18.70
N GLU A 162 5.24 -2.87 18.27
CA GLU A 162 5.46 -1.71 19.15
C GLU A 162 4.31 -1.54 20.14
N GLU A 163 3.06 -1.52 19.65
CA GLU A 163 1.86 -1.42 20.50
C GLU A 163 1.79 -2.59 21.52
N GLN A 164 2.19 -3.81 21.12
CA GLN A 164 2.21 -4.96 22.02
C GLN A 164 3.30 -4.87 23.09
N LEU A 165 4.48 -4.36 22.76
CA LEU A 165 5.56 -4.15 23.72
C LEU A 165 5.17 -3.06 24.73
N GLU A 166 4.64 -1.93 24.26
CA GLU A 166 4.21 -0.83 25.13
C GLU A 166 3.14 -1.30 26.16
N ASN A 167 2.15 -2.08 25.70
CA ASN A 167 1.12 -2.64 26.59
C ASN A 167 1.71 -3.57 27.66
N LEU A 168 2.72 -4.38 27.30
CA LEU A 168 3.37 -5.28 28.25
C LEU A 168 4.22 -4.50 29.27
N GLU A 169 4.96 -3.48 28.83
CA GLU A 169 5.76 -2.62 29.71
C GLU A 169 4.89 -1.89 30.73
N GLN A 170 3.71 -1.40 30.32
CA GLN A 170 2.75 -0.74 31.21
C GLN A 170 2.05 -1.72 32.18
N SER A 171 2.00 -3.01 31.84
CA SER A 171 1.36 -4.06 32.67
C SER A 171 2.29 -4.65 33.73
N ILE A 172 3.60 -4.35 33.66
CA ILE A 172 4.58 -4.77 34.66
C ILE A 172 4.58 -3.72 35.79
N PRO A 173 4.33 -4.11 37.06
CA PRO A 173 4.29 -3.19 38.19
C PRO A 173 5.64 -2.54 38.52
#